data_AF-A0A833TA40-F1
#
_entry.id   AF-A0A833TA40-F1
#
_cell.length_a   1.000
_cell.length_b   1.000
_cell.length_c   1.000
_cell.angle_alpha   90.00
_cell.angle_beta   90.00
_cell.angle_gamma   90.00
#
_symmetry.space_group_name_H-M   'P 1'
#
loop_
_entity.id
_entity.type
_entity.pdbx_description
1 polymer ?
#
loop_
_entity_poly.entity_id
_entity_poly.type
_entity_poly.pdbx_seq_one_letter_code
_entity_poly.pdbx_strand_id
1 'polypeptide(L)'
;MIDSLVALGIYCGIFGVLLVYCNLMQVGLTAIIDPVAGLLVISYTLVFAGFCYIGRTLVHSPFEAPIAAIKLQLNIFSTFASFIRRGFKTRFPEWTLTFEITGNMSV
;
A
#
# COMPACT_ATOMS: atom_id res chain seq x y z
N MET A 1 -42.25 41.14 -3.38
CA MET A 1 -41.28 40.91 -2.27
C MET A 1 -41.44 39.53 -1.65
N ILE A 2 -42.67 39.06 -1.43
CA ILE A 2 -42.98 37.73 -0.85
C ILE A 2 -42.53 36.57 -1.78
N ASP A 3 -42.74 36.68 -3.10
CA ASP A 3 -42.36 35.62 -4.05
C ASP A 3 -40.86 35.34 -4.10
N SER A 4 -40.05 36.40 -3.94
CA SER A 4 -38.59 36.28 -3.92
C SER A 4 -38.09 35.63 -2.62
N LEU A 5 -38.80 35.81 -1.50
CA LEU A 5 -38.47 35.19 -0.22
C LEU A 5 -38.85 33.70 -0.23
N VAL A 6 -40.00 33.37 -0.82
CA VAL A 6 -40.45 31.98 -1.01
C VAL A 6 -39.49 31.23 -1.95
N ALA A 7 -39.09 31.85 -3.06
CA ALA A 7 -38.10 31.26 -3.97
C ALA A 7 -36.77 30.99 -3.26
N LEU A 8 -36.26 31.95 -2.47
CA LEU A 8 -35.02 31.77 -1.70
C LEU A 8 -35.12 30.63 -0.68
N GLY A 9 -36.27 30.49 0.00
CA GLY A 9 -36.52 29.38 0.93
C GLY A 9 -36.50 28.01 0.25
N ILE A 10 -37.08 27.91 -0.96
CA ILE A 10 -37.08 26.67 -1.74
C ILE A 10 -35.66 26.30 -2.19
N TYR A 11 -34.88 27.26 -2.72
CA TYR A 11 -33.49 27.00 -3.12
C TYR A 11 -32.61 26.60 -1.93
N CYS A 12 -32.78 27.24 -0.78
CA CYS A 12 -32.05 26.91 0.44
C CYS A 12 -32.38 25.49 0.94
N GLY A 13 -33.66 25.09 0.87
CA GLY A 13 -34.09 23.74 1.21
C GLY A 13 -33.49 22.67 0.29
N ILE A 14 -33.50 22.90 -1.03
CA ILE A 14 -32.90 21.99 -2.01
C ILE A 14 -31.39 21.86 -1.79
N PHE A 15 -30.71 22.99 -1.56
CA PHE A 15 -29.27 23.00 -1.28
C PHE A 15 -28.92 22.27 0.03
N GLY A 16 -29.73 22.44 1.07
CA GLY A 16 -29.59 21.72 2.33
C GLY A 16 -29.73 20.21 2.18
N VAL A 17 -30.73 19.74 1.42
CA VAL A 17 -30.93 18.31 1.14
C VAL A 17 -29.75 17.73 0.35
N LEU A 18 -29.26 18.45 -0.65
CA LEU A 18 -28.09 18.05 -1.44
C LEU A 18 -26.84 17.93 -0.56
N LEU A 19 -26.61 18.87 0.36
CA LEU A 19 -25.50 18.84 1.30
C LEU A 19 -25.56 17.65 2.25
N VAL A 20 -26.74 17.33 2.79
CA VAL A 20 -26.92 16.16 3.67
C VAL A 20 -26.62 14.87 2.91
N TYR A 21 -27.08 14.76 1.66
CA TYR A 21 -26.78 13.60 0.82
C TYR A 21 -25.27 13.46 0.54
N CYS A 22 -24.60 14.56 0.17
CA CYS A 22 -23.15 14.56 -0.05
C CYS A 22 -22.36 14.18 1.21
N ASN A 23 -22.76 14.69 2.38
CA ASN A 23 -22.14 14.34 3.65
C ASN A 23 -22.32 12.86 3.98
N LEU A 24 -23.50 12.29 3.74
CA LEU A 24 -23.76 10.87 3.96
C LEU A 24 -22.86 9.99 3.07
N MET A 25 -22.73 10.37 1.80
CA MET A 25 -21.83 9.69 0.85
C MET A 25 -20.36 9.82 1.25
N GLN A 26 -19.95 11.00 1.73
CA GLN A 26 -18.58 11.24 2.20
C GLN A 26 -18.26 10.42 3.44
N VAL A 27 -19.15 10.38 4.44
CA VAL A 27 -18.98 9.57 5.66
C VAL A 27 -18.93 8.09 5.30
N GLY A 28 -19.81 7.62 4.41
CA GLY A 28 -19.78 6.24 3.93
C GLY A 28 -18.47 5.89 3.23
N LEU A 29 -17.95 6.79 2.38
CA LEU A 29 -16.68 6.59 1.68
C LEU A 29 -15.50 6.57 2.67
N THR A 30 -15.43 7.51 3.62
CA THR A 30 -14.36 7.55 4.63
C THR A 30 -14.41 6.31 5.53
N ALA A 31 -15.60 5.84 5.89
CA ALA A 31 -15.78 4.65 6.72
C ALA A 31 -15.29 3.37 6.03
N ILE A 32 -15.16 3.35 4.71
CA ILE A 32 -14.62 2.22 3.94
C ILE A 32 -13.11 2.41 3.71
N ILE A 33 -12.68 3.62 3.33
CA ILE A 33 -11.27 3.89 2.99
C ILE A 33 -10.38 3.76 4.22
N ASP A 34 -10.78 4.33 5.37
CA ASP A 34 -9.95 4.31 6.59
C ASP A 34 -9.61 2.89 7.07
N PRO A 35 -10.57 1.96 7.24
CA PRO A 35 -10.22 0.61 7.66
C PRO A 35 -9.42 -0.15 6.59
N VAL A 36 -9.68 0.07 5.30
CA VAL A 36 -8.90 -0.57 4.23
C VAL A 36 -7.46 -0.06 4.24
N ALA A 37 -7.25 1.24 4.35
CA ALA A 37 -5.93 1.85 4.48
C ALA A 37 -5.22 1.35 5.75
N GLY A 38 -5.93 1.29 6.89
CA GLY A 38 -5.42 0.74 8.13
C GLY A 38 -4.97 -0.71 7.98
N LEU A 39 -5.79 -1.57 7.38
CA LEU A 39 -5.46 -2.97 7.10
C LEU A 39 -4.24 -3.10 6.18
N LEU A 40 -4.14 -2.28 5.13
CA LEU A 40 -2.98 -2.27 4.25
C LEU A 40 -1.70 -1.91 5.02
N VAL A 41 -1.73 -0.86 5.84
CA VAL A 41 -0.58 -0.45 6.67
C VAL A 41 -0.20 -1.54 7.67
N ILE A 42 -1.17 -2.15 8.36
CA ILE A 42 -0.91 -3.22 9.32
C ILE A 42 -0.31 -4.45 8.61
N SER A 43 -0.89 -4.86 7.47
CA SER A 43 -0.36 -5.99 6.71
C SER A 43 1.07 -5.73 6.23
N TYR A 44 1.37 -4.52 5.74
CA TYR A 44 2.70 -4.14 5.31
C TYR A 44 3.71 -4.14 6.45
N THR A 45 3.36 -3.57 7.61
CA THR A 45 4.23 -3.55 8.79
C THR A 45 4.50 -4.94 9.34
N LEU A 46 3.51 -5.85 9.33
CA LEU A 46 3.69 -7.26 9.69
C LEU A 46 4.64 -7.99 8.73
N VAL A 47 4.44 -7.82 7.42
CA VAL A 47 5.32 -8.40 6.40
C VAL A 47 6.75 -7.86 6.58
N PHE A 48 6.90 -6.55 6.78
CA PHE A 48 8.20 -5.93 7.04
C PHE A 48 8.86 -6.44 8.32
N ALA A 49 8.10 -6.61 9.41
CA ALA A 49 8.58 -7.18 10.65
C ALA A 49 9.01 -8.65 10.47
N GLY A 50 8.26 -9.43 9.69
CA GLY A 50 8.62 -10.80 9.31
C GLY A 50 9.94 -10.86 8.53
N PHE A 51 10.13 -9.97 7.56
CA PHE A 51 11.39 -9.85 6.83
C PHE A 51 12.56 -9.42 7.74
N CYS A 52 12.34 -8.48 8.67
CA CYS A 52 13.35 -8.12 9.66
C CYS A 52 13.72 -9.30 10.58
N TYR A 53 12.73 -10.12 10.96
CA TYR A 53 12.94 -11.29 11.82
C TYR A 53 13.75 -12.37 11.11
N ILE A 54 13.42 -12.69 9.86
CA ILE A 54 14.22 -13.62 9.04
C ILE A 54 15.60 -13.03 8.76
N GLY A 55 15.67 -11.72 8.48
CA GLY A 55 16.93 -11.01 8.29
C GLY A 55 17.86 -11.10 9.50
N ARG A 56 17.34 -11.17 10.74
CA ARG A 56 18.17 -11.34 11.94
C ARG A 56 19.00 -12.61 11.96
N THR A 57 18.61 -13.68 11.26
CA THR A 57 19.46 -14.87 11.16
C THR A 57 20.65 -14.67 10.22
N LEU A 58 20.64 -13.58 9.43
CA LEU A 58 21.63 -13.24 8.41
C LEU A 58 22.55 -12.08 8.83
N VAL A 59 22.20 -11.29 9.86
CA VAL A 59 22.99 -10.13 10.31
C VAL A 59 23.39 -10.25 11.78
N HIS A 60 24.63 -9.89 12.09
CA HIS A 60 25.24 -9.99 13.43
C HIS A 60 24.86 -8.82 14.37
N SER A 61 24.18 -7.77 13.85
CA SER A 61 23.82 -6.55 14.60
C SER A 61 22.33 -6.17 14.43
N PRO A 62 21.59 -5.92 15.53
CA PRO A 62 20.15 -5.62 15.48
C PRO A 62 19.80 -4.26 14.87
N PHE A 63 20.76 -3.33 14.78
CA PHE A 63 20.56 -2.00 14.18
C PHE A 63 20.69 -2.01 12.65
N GLU A 64 21.33 -3.02 12.06
CA GLU A 64 21.44 -3.17 10.60
C GLU A 64 20.26 -3.93 9.99
N ALA A 65 19.50 -4.66 10.81
CA ALA A 65 18.34 -5.44 10.40
C ALA A 65 17.30 -4.66 9.56
N PRO A 66 16.86 -3.43 9.92
CA PRO A 66 15.89 -2.70 9.11
C PRO A 66 16.47 -2.23 7.78
N ILE A 67 17.76 -1.85 7.73
CA ILE A 67 18.43 -1.40 6.50
C ILE A 67 18.62 -2.59 5.56
N ALA A 68 19.02 -3.75 6.10
CA ALA A 68 19.13 -5.00 5.36
C ALA A 68 17.76 -5.45 4.82
N ALA A 69 16.69 -5.30 5.60
CA ALA A 69 15.33 -5.64 5.16
C ALA A 69 14.86 -4.76 3.99
N ILE A 70 15.11 -3.44 4.04
CA ILE A 70 14.78 -2.53 2.92
C ILE A 70 15.57 -2.90 1.67
N LYS A 71 16.88 -3.16 1.80
CA LYS A 71 17.72 -3.64 0.69
C LYS A 71 17.18 -4.95 0.10
N LEU A 72 16.79 -5.89 0.97
CA LEU A 72 16.21 -7.16 0.57
C LEU A 72 14.91 -6.95 -0.22
N GLN A 73 14.01 -6.11 0.27
CA GLN A 73 12.74 -5.82 -0.40
C GLN A 73 12.95 -5.18 -1.79
N LEU A 74 13.84 -4.19 -1.89
CA LEU A 74 14.16 -3.55 -3.17
C LEU A 74 14.78 -4.56 -4.16
N ASN A 75 15.65 -5.43 -3.69
CA ASN A 75 16.29 -6.46 -4.51
C ASN A 75 15.29 -7.54 -4.97
N ILE A 76 14.35 -7.95 -4.10
CA ILE A 76 13.24 -8.84 -4.47
C ILE A 76 12.40 -8.18 -5.56
N PHE A 77 12.00 -6.92 -5.38
CA PHE A 77 11.18 -6.20 -6.35
C PHE A 77 11.88 -6.03 -7.70
N SER A 78 13.16 -5.64 -7.71
CA SER A 78 13.92 -5.46 -8.94
C SER A 78 14.13 -6.79 -9.68
N THR A 79 14.45 -7.87 -8.94
CA THR A 79 14.62 -9.21 -9.49
C THR A 79 13.30 -9.74 -10.05
N PHE A 80 12.19 -9.53 -9.35
CA PHE A 80 10.87 -9.93 -9.80
C PHE A 80 10.40 -9.14 -11.04
N ALA A 81 10.62 -7.83 -11.06
CA ALA A 81 10.33 -7.01 -12.24
C ALA A 81 11.15 -7.48 -13.47
N SER A 82 12.41 -7.84 -13.25
CA SER A 82 13.28 -8.40 -14.28
C SER A 82 12.85 -9.81 -14.72
N PHE A 83 12.34 -10.62 -13.79
CA PHE A 83 11.78 -11.96 -14.05
C PHE A 83 10.49 -11.89 -14.88
N ILE A 84 9.59 -10.95 -14.57
CA ILE A 84 8.39 -10.68 -15.39
C ILE A 84 8.80 -10.20 -16.78
N ARG A 85 9.75 -9.25 -16.87
CA ARG A 85 10.25 -8.76 -18.16
C ARG A 85 10.84 -9.88 -19.02
N ARG A 86 11.41 -10.91 -18.39
CA ARG A 86 11.95 -12.11 -19.04
C ARG A 86 10.90 -13.19 -19.34
N GLY A 87 9.62 -12.94 -19.03
CA GLY A 87 8.52 -13.87 -19.28
C GLY A 87 8.49 -15.03 -18.29
N PHE A 88 8.69 -14.74 -17.00
CA PHE A 88 8.76 -15.74 -15.93
C PHE A 88 9.92 -16.74 -16.09
N LYS A 89 11.05 -16.24 -16.61
CA LYS A 89 12.29 -17.02 -16.75
C LYS A 89 13.39 -16.42 -15.87
N THR A 90 14.09 -17.29 -15.15
CA THR A 90 15.26 -16.94 -14.35
C THR A 90 16.44 -16.58 -15.26
N ARG A 91 17.46 -15.91 -14.71
CA ARG A 91 18.65 -15.48 -15.48
C ARG A 91 19.41 -16.65 -16.08
N PHE A 92 19.51 -17.71 -15.31
CA PHE A 92 20.16 -18.95 -15.68
C PHE A 92 19.15 -20.08 -15.46
N PRO A 93 19.03 -21.03 -16.40
CA PRO A 93 18.01 -22.08 -16.34
C PRO A 93 18.17 -23.00 -15.12
N GLU A 94 19.38 -23.10 -14.57
CA GLU A 94 19.69 -23.85 -13.35
C GLU A 94 19.38 -23.10 -12.05
N TRP A 95 19.09 -21.79 -12.11
CA TRP A 95 18.81 -21.00 -10.91
C TRP A 95 17.33 -21.00 -10.57
N THR A 96 17.03 -21.15 -9.29
CA THR A 96 15.70 -20.83 -8.75
C THR A 96 15.57 -19.32 -8.54
N LEU A 97 14.34 -18.80 -8.57
CA LEU A 97 14.07 -17.38 -8.32
C LEU A 97 14.61 -16.93 -6.94
N THR A 98 14.54 -17.81 -5.95
CA THR A 98 15.14 -17.60 -4.63
C THR A 98 16.67 -17.44 -4.70
N PHE A 99 17.35 -18.30 -5.46
CA PHE A 99 18.79 -18.19 -5.67
C PHE A 99 19.19 -16.90 -6.39
N GLU A 100 18.43 -16.46 -7.38
CA GLU A 100 18.69 -15.20 -8.09
C GLU A 100 18.55 -13.98 -7.17
N ILE A 101 17.54 -13.97 -6.30
CA ILE A 101 17.35 -12.93 -5.28
C ILE A 101 18.52 -12.91 -4.30
N THR A 102 18.91 -14.06 -3.74
CA THR A 102 20.01 -14.14 -2.77
C THR A 102 21.35 -13.76 -3.41
N GLY A 103 21.63 -14.24 -4.64
CA GLY A 103 22.87 -13.94 -5.35
C GLY A 103 23.03 -12.45 -5.70
N ASN A 104 21.95 -11.76 -6.05
CA ASN A 104 21.98 -10.31 -6.28
C ASN A 104 22.12 -9.49 -4.99
N MET A 105 21.90 -10.09 -3.81
CA MET A 105 22.07 -9.41 -2.52
C MET A 105 23.53 -9.38 -2.06
N SER A 106 24.34 -10.34 -2.53
CA SER A 106 25.76 -10.52 -2.17
C SER A 106 26.75 -9.75 -3.05
N VAL A 107 26.27 -9.03 -4.07
CA VAL A 107 27.07 -8.18 -4.98
C VAL A 107 26.86 -6.72 -4.60
#